data_AF-A0A527YDF7-F1
#
_entry.id   AF-A0A527YDF7-F1
#
_cell.length_a   1.000
_cell.length_b   1.000
_cell.length_c   1.000
_cell.angle_alpha   90.00
_cell.angle_beta   90.00
_cell.angle_gamma   90.00
#
_symmetry.space_group_name_H-M   'P 1'
#
loop_
_entity.id
_entity.type
_entity.pdbx_description
1 polymer ?
#
loop_
_entity_poly.entity_id
_entity_poly.type
_entity_poly.pdbx_seq_one_letter_code
_entity_poly.pdbx_strand_id
1 'polypeptide(L)' 'HSSVIMNMAGVRMPLESYPLQALVSEPVKPVFPCVVMSNTVHAYISQSDKGELVIGAGTDQYVSYSQTGGLHILQHTL' A
#
# COMPACT_ATOMS: atom_id res chain seq x y z
N HIS A 1 -0.51 5.12 14.17
CA HIS A 1 -0.25 5.49 15.59
C HIS A 1 -0.72 6.88 15.99
N SER A 2 -1.05 7.80 15.07
CA SER A 2 -1.45 9.18 15.39
C SER A 2 -2.66 9.25 16.34
N SER A 3 -3.71 8.46 16.12
CA SER A 3 -4.91 8.46 17.00
C SER A 3 -4.62 8.02 18.43
N VAL A 4 -3.64 7.13 18.64
CA VAL A 4 -3.23 6.66 19.98
C VAL A 4 -2.54 7.79 20.75
N ILE A 5 -1.60 8.48 20.12
CA ILE A 5 -0.87 9.60 20.72
C ILE A 5 -1.82 10.76 21.06
N MET A 6 -2.74 11.09 20.15
CA MET A 6 -3.69 12.17 20.37
C MET A 6 -4.69 11.86 21.50
N ASN A 7 -5.06 10.59 21.67
CA ASN A 7 -5.86 10.16 22.82
C ASN A 7 -5.13 10.36 24.15
N MET A 8 -3.80 10.16 24.20
CA MET A 8 -2.99 10.46 25.39
C MET A 8 -2.96 11.96 25.71
N ALA A 9 -3.07 12.81 24.68
CA ALA A 9 -3.17 14.26 24.81
C ALA A 9 -4.61 14.75 25.08
N GLY A 10 -5.59 13.85 25.20
CA GLY A 10 -7.01 14.21 25.40
C GLY A 10 -7.67 14.84 24.17
N VAL A 11 -7.08 14.67 22.98
CA VAL A 11 -7.59 15.25 21.72
C VAL A 11 -8.25 14.17 20.87
N ARG A 12 -9.53 14.39 20.52
CA ARG A 12 -10.29 13.50 19.64
C ARG A 12 -9.81 13.62 18.19
N MET A 13 -9.43 12.49 17.57
CA MET A 13 -9.02 12.41 16.17
C MET A 13 -10.02 11.58 15.34
N PRO A 14 -10.59 12.11 14.24
CA PRO A 14 -11.45 11.36 13.34
C PRO A 14 -10.62 10.58 12.30
N LEU A 15 -9.65 9.78 12.77
CA LEU A 15 -8.77 8.99 11.91
C LEU A 15 -8.82 7.51 12.28
N GLU A 16 -8.92 6.67 11.26
CA GLU A 16 -8.86 5.22 11.36
C GLU A 16 -7.59 4.71 10.67
N SER A 17 -7.05 3.59 11.16
CA SER A 17 -5.82 3.00 10.61
C SER A 17 -6.16 1.73 9.85
N TYR A 18 -5.82 1.69 8.58
CA TYR A 18 -6.05 0.56 7.69
C TYR A 18 -4.71 0.00 7.19
N PRO A 19 -4.55 -1.33 7.13
CA PRO A 19 -3.42 -1.94 6.44
C PRO A 19 -3.44 -1.61 4.94
N LEU A 20 -2.26 -1.42 4.37
CA LEU A 20 -2.02 -1.31 2.93
C LEU A 20 -0.80 -2.17 2.60
N GLN A 21 -0.90 -2.97 1.54
CA GLN A 21 0.17 -3.86 1.10
C GLN A 21 0.76 -3.39 -0.22
N ALA A 22 2.05 -3.64 -0.38
CA ALA A 22 2.80 -3.43 -1.62
C ALA A 22 3.76 -4.60 -1.83
N LEU A 23 4.13 -4.84 -3.08
CA LEU A 23 5.04 -5.89 -3.49
C LEU A 23 6.11 -5.34 -4.43
N VAL A 24 7.26 -6.01 -4.45
CA VAL A 24 8.37 -5.70 -5.34
C VAL A 24 8.78 -6.93 -6.13
N SER A 25 9.09 -6.76 -7.40
CA SER A 25 9.76 -7.81 -8.19
C SER A 25 11.24 -7.89 -7.85
N GLU A 26 11.90 -8.93 -8.34
CA GLU A 26 13.36 -8.87 -8.52
C GLU A 26 13.77 -7.73 -9.49
N PRO A 27 14.99 -7.20 -9.40
CA PRO A 27 15.49 -6.21 -10.34
C PRO A 27 15.46 -6.70 -11.78
N VAL A 28 14.81 -5.95 -12.66
CA VAL A 28 14.82 -6.18 -14.11
C VAL A 28 15.41 -4.97 -14.84
N LYS A 29 15.80 -5.16 -16.11
CA LYS A 29 16.29 -4.04 -16.94
C LYS A 29 15.21 -2.94 -17.03
N PRO A 30 15.60 -1.67 -17.26
CA PRO A 30 14.65 -0.59 -17.41
C PRO A 30 13.66 -0.86 -18.55
N VAL A 31 12.38 -1.01 -18.20
CA VAL A 31 11.27 -1.31 -19.13
C VAL A 31 10.02 -0.49 -18.85
N PHE A 32 9.92 0.16 -17.69
CA PHE A 32 8.72 0.89 -17.27
C PHE A 32 9.07 2.36 -16.94
N PRO A 33 9.00 3.28 -17.91
CA PRO A 33 9.58 4.62 -17.81
C PRO A 33 8.69 5.66 -17.09
N CYS A 34 7.54 5.26 -16.54
CA CYS A 34 6.59 6.16 -15.93
C CYS A 34 5.90 5.54 -14.70
N VAL A 35 5.08 6.32 -14.02
CA VAL A 35 4.19 5.83 -12.97
C VAL A 35 2.80 5.65 -13.59
N VAL A 36 2.21 4.46 -13.42
CA VAL A 36 0.84 4.19 -13.86
C VAL A 36 -0.03 3.89 -12.65
N MET A 37 -1.22 4.49 -12.63
CA MET A 37 -2.28 4.19 -11.68
C MET A 37 -3.57 3.91 -12.45
N SER A 38 -4.31 2.88 -12.05
CA SER A 38 -5.60 2.54 -12.63
C SER A 38 -6.60 2.23 -11.53
N ASN A 39 -7.65 3.04 -11.42
CA ASN A 39 -8.74 2.76 -10.48
C ASN A 39 -9.57 1.54 -10.91
N THR A 40 -9.69 1.27 -12.21
CA THR A 40 -10.45 0.13 -12.74
C THR A 40 -9.79 -1.20 -12.38
N VAL A 41 -8.45 -1.26 -12.44
CA VAL A 41 -7.67 -2.43 -12.02
C VAL A 41 -7.36 -2.38 -10.52
N HIS A 42 -7.54 -1.21 -9.91
CA HIS A 42 -7.24 -0.91 -8.52
C HIS A 42 -5.78 -1.19 -8.13
N ALA A 43 -4.87 -0.74 -8.99
CA ALA A 43 -3.44 -0.97 -8.83
C ALA A 43 -2.61 0.23 -9.33
N TYR A 44 -1.41 0.35 -8.79
CA TYR A 44 -0.37 1.25 -9.28
C TYR A 44 0.95 0.51 -9.43
N ILE A 45 1.76 0.95 -10.40
CA ILE A 45 3.06 0.37 -10.70
C ILE A 45 4.06 1.43 -11.15
N SER A 46 5.30 1.26 -10.73
CA SER A 46 6.46 2.03 -11.20
C SER A 46 7.73 1.17 -11.11
N GLN A 47 8.77 1.49 -11.87
CA GLN A 47 10.07 0.84 -11.71
C GLN A 47 10.99 1.71 -10.86
N SER A 48 11.60 1.10 -9.84
CA SER A 48 12.57 1.77 -8.96
C SER A 48 13.91 1.99 -9.68
N ASP A 49 14.74 2.90 -9.16
CA ASP A 49 16.12 3.11 -9.67
C ASP A 49 17.00 1.85 -9.52
N LYS A 50 16.62 0.93 -8.62
CA LYS A 50 17.29 -0.37 -8.46
C LYS A 50 16.83 -1.40 -9.50
N GLY A 51 15.79 -1.10 -10.28
CA GLY A 51 15.25 -1.95 -11.34
C GLY A 51 14.04 -2.79 -10.95
N GLU A 52 13.61 -2.76 -9.69
CA GLU A 52 12.45 -3.53 -9.19
C GLU A 52 11.14 -2.88 -9.64
N LEU A 53 10.14 -3.68 -10.02
CA LEU A 53 8.78 -3.20 -10.19
C LEU A 53 8.12 -3.07 -8.82
N VAL A 54 7.82 -1.84 -8.43
CA VAL A 54 7.09 -1.52 -7.21
C VAL A 54 5.61 -1.47 -7.55
N ILE A 55 4.84 -2.36 -6.92
CA ILE A 55 3.41 -2.53 -7.19
C ILE A 55 2.65 -2.39 -5.88
N GLY A 56 1.52 -1.70 -5.92
CA GLY A 56 0.58 -1.70 -4.80
C GLY A 56 -0.86 -1.56 -5.28
N ALA A 57 -1.77 -1.78 -4.35
CA ALA A 57 -3.21 -1.81 -4.60
C ALA A 57 -3.97 -1.16 -3.43
N GLY A 58 -5.25 -1.50 -3.32
CA GLY A 58 -6.15 -1.02 -2.29
C GLY A 58 -5.73 -1.33 -0.86
N THR A 59 -6.30 -0.56 0.06
CA THR A 59 -6.24 -0.83 1.50
C THR A 59 -7.16 -2.00 1.86
N ASP A 60 -6.78 -2.72 2.91
CA ASP A 60 -7.67 -3.66 3.58
C ASP A 60 -8.91 -2.97 4.13
N GLN A 61 -10.03 -3.69 4.14
CA GLN A 61 -11.35 -3.16 4.51
C GLN A 61 -11.63 -3.25 6.03
N TYR A 62 -10.60 -3.46 6.85
CA TYR A 62 -10.75 -3.52 8.31
C TYR A 62 -9.68 -2.69 9.01
N VAL A 63 -10.10 -2.03 10.11
CA VAL A 63 -9.20 -1.22 10.93
C VAL A 63 -8.20 -2.14 11.62
N SER A 64 -6.91 -1.89 11.38
CA SER A 64 -5.83 -2.63 12.02
C SER A 64 -4.52 -1.85 11.96
N TYR A 65 -3.66 -2.12 12.93
CA TYR A 65 -2.26 -1.68 12.95
C TYR A 65 -1.30 -2.77 12.46
N SER A 66 -1.81 -3.92 12.02
CA SER A 66 -1.01 -4.99 11.44
C SER A 66 -0.32 -4.50 10.17
N GLN A 67 0.96 -4.85 10.02
CA GLN A 67 1.75 -4.60 8.80
C GLN A 67 1.53 -5.65 7.71
N THR A 68 0.47 -6.44 7.85
CA THR A 68 0.04 -7.47 6.91
C THR A 68 -1.47 -7.39 6.83
N GLY A 69 -1.96 -7.36 5.60
CA GLY A 69 -3.38 -7.42 5.29
C GLY A 69 -3.82 -8.82 4.91
N GLY A 70 -5.03 -8.93 4.34
CA GLY A 70 -5.52 -10.17 3.78
C GLY A 70 -4.72 -10.61 2.57
N LEU A 71 -4.43 -11.92 2.47
CA LEU A 71 -3.77 -12.53 1.31
C LEU A 71 -4.49 -12.25 -0.01
N HIS A 72 -5.81 -12.09 0.05
CA HIS A 72 -6.65 -11.77 -1.11
C HIS A 72 -6.20 -10.50 -1.84
N ILE A 73 -5.76 -9.46 -1.13
CA ILE A 73 -5.36 -8.20 -1.77
C ILE A 73 -4.13 -8.40 -2.65
N LEU A 74 -3.11 -9.11 -2.15
CA LEU A 74 -1.94 -9.45 -2.95
C LEU A 74 -2.30 -10.31 -4.17
N GLN A 75 -3.18 -11.30 -3.99
CA GLN A 75 -3.62 -12.18 -5.08
C GLN A 75 -4.43 -11.47 -6.16
N HIS A 76 -5.25 -10.47 -5.80
CA HIS A 76 -6.05 -9.71 -6.77
C HIS A 76 -5.21 -8.66 -7.52
N THR A 77 -4.00 -8.36 -7.04
CA THR A 77 -3.10 -7.37 -7.65
C THR A 77 -2.24 -7.95 -8.77
N LEU A 78 -2.00 -9.26 -8.76
CA LEU A 78 -1.25 -10.01 -9.79
C LEU A 78 -2.20 -10.65 -10.81
#